data_AF-A0A3N9UQD0-F1
#
_entry.id   AF-A0A3N9UQD0-F1
#
_cell.length_a   1.000
_cell.length_b   1.000
_cell.length_c   1.000
_cell.angle_alpha   90.00
_cell.angle_beta   90.00
_cell.angle_gamma   90.00
#
_symmetry.space_group_name_H-M   'P 1'
#
loop_
_entity.id
_entity.type
_entity.pdbx_description
1 polymer ?
#
loop_
_entity_poly.entity_id
_entity_poly.type
_entity_poly.pdbx_seq_one_letter_code
_entity_poly.pdbx_strand_id
1 'polypeptide(L)'
;MGDYFAPAQGGRFTSPIVSEAIAYLAGAGAVGAGQSSWGPTGFCLMDNPAKAELLRSKAEQAFAAHSRLQFLLGTPRKRGADISMNLV
;
A
#
# COMPACT_ATOMS: atom_id res chain seq x y z
N MET A 1 4.11 2.97 16.60
CA MET A 1 2.76 3.50 16.30
C MET A 1 1.73 2.39 16.14
N GLY A 2 1.84 1.50 15.14
CA GLY A 2 0.84 0.42 14.94
C GLY A 2 0.56 -0.43 16.19
N ASP A 3 1.61 -0.85 16.92
CA ASP A 3 1.42 -1.65 18.14
C ASP A 3 0.70 -0.88 19.27
N TYR A 4 0.96 0.43 19.38
CA TYR A 4 0.33 1.28 20.38
C TYR A 4 -1.19 1.37 20.16
N PHE A 5 -1.63 1.43 18.90
CA PHE A 5 -3.05 1.49 18.53
C PHE A 5 -3.67 0.12 18.29
N ALA A 6 -2.93 -0.97 18.44
CA ALA A 6 -3.43 -2.32 18.16
C ALA A 6 -4.73 -2.67 18.90
N PRO A 7 -4.94 -2.29 20.19
CA PRO A 7 -6.20 -2.54 20.88
C PRO A 7 -7.44 -1.88 20.22
N ALA A 8 -7.27 -0.70 19.61
CA ALA A 8 -8.36 0.01 18.93
C ALA A 8 -8.56 -0.44 17.47
N GLN A 9 -7.51 -0.98 16.85
CA GLN A 9 -7.50 -1.40 15.45
C GLN A 9 -7.87 -2.88 15.25
N GLY A 10 -7.81 -3.70 16.30
CA GLY A 10 -7.91 -5.16 16.20
C GLY A 10 -6.60 -5.85 15.76
N GLY A 11 -5.48 -5.14 15.80
CA GLY A 11 -4.16 -5.61 15.37
C GLY A 11 -3.21 -4.46 15.02
N ARG A 12 -1.93 -4.75 14.77
CA ARG A 12 -0.94 -3.74 14.34
C ARG A 12 -1.40 -2.99 13.08
N PHE A 13 -2.11 -3.70 12.20
CA PHE A 13 -2.87 -3.17 11.07
C PHE A 13 -4.31 -3.69 11.14
N THR A 14 -5.27 -2.98 10.54
CA THR A 14 -6.70 -3.29 10.66
C THR A 14 -7.18 -4.44 9.76
N SER A 15 -6.35 -4.90 8.82
CA SER A 15 -6.69 -5.96 7.87
C SER A 15 -5.59 -7.04 7.84
N PRO A 16 -5.90 -8.31 8.15
CA PRO A 16 -4.93 -9.40 8.10
C PRO A 16 -4.26 -9.56 6.73
N ILE A 17 -5.05 -9.55 5.65
CA ILE A 17 -4.51 -9.71 4.29
C ILE A 17 -3.61 -8.55 3.87
N VAL A 18 -3.91 -7.33 4.33
CA VAL A 18 -3.03 -6.19 4.09
C VAL A 18 -1.77 -6.30 4.94
N SER A 19 -1.86 -6.80 6.17
CA SER A 19 -0.69 -7.09 7.00
C SER A 19 0.26 -8.08 6.33
N GLU A 20 -0.27 -9.15 5.74
CA GLU A 20 0.49 -10.14 4.98
C GLU A 20 1.15 -9.51 3.74
N ALA A 21 0.40 -8.70 2.98
CA ALA A 21 0.93 -8.00 1.82
C ALA A 21 2.04 -6.99 2.18
N ILE A 22 1.88 -6.24 3.28
CA ILE A 22 2.91 -5.34 3.80
C ILE A 22 4.16 -6.14 4.19
N ALA A 23 4.01 -7.26 4.89
CA ALA A 23 5.13 -8.11 5.30
C ALA A 23 5.87 -8.70 4.08
N TYR A 24 5.13 -9.16 3.07
CA TYR A 24 5.68 -9.64 1.80
C TYR A 24 6.51 -8.57 1.10
N LEU A 25 5.97 -7.35 0.95
CA LEU A 25 6.65 -6.24 0.28
C LEU A 25 7.88 -5.76 1.07
N ALA A 26 7.78 -5.70 2.40
CA ALA A 26 8.91 -5.38 3.28
C ALA A 26 10.05 -6.39 3.14
N GLY A 27 9.73 -7.69 3.13
CA GLY A 27 10.72 -8.75 2.91
C GLY A 27 11.34 -8.75 1.51
N ALA A 28 10.70 -8.10 0.54
CA ALA A 28 11.14 -8.03 -0.85
C ALA A 28 11.88 -6.73 -1.22
N GLY A 29 12.27 -5.92 -0.23
CA GLY A 29 13.14 -4.77 -0.42
C GLY A 29 12.46 -3.40 -0.34
N ALA A 30 11.26 -3.30 0.23
CA ALA A 30 10.71 -2.00 0.59
C ALA A 30 11.54 -1.33 1.69
N VAL A 31 11.84 -0.03 1.52
CA VAL A 31 12.65 0.76 2.46
C VAL A 31 11.83 1.38 3.59
N GLY A 32 10.51 1.26 3.52
CA GLY A 32 9.57 1.66 4.55
C GLY A 32 8.19 1.10 4.25
N ALA A 33 7.40 0.82 5.28
CA ALA A 33 6.08 0.23 5.10
C ALA A 33 5.15 0.60 6.26
N GLY A 34 3.85 0.58 6.00
CA GLY A 34 2.85 0.86 7.02
C GLY A 34 1.43 0.84 6.47
N GLN A 35 0.52 1.38 7.26
CA GLN A 35 -0.88 1.57 6.91
C GLN A 35 -1.16 3.07 6.79
N SER A 36 -2.00 3.43 5.84
CA SER A 36 -2.54 4.79 5.73
C SER A 36 -3.74 4.94 6.65
N SER A 37 -3.70 5.93 7.54
CA SER A 37 -4.78 6.25 8.48
C SER A 37 -5.25 5.01 9.28
N TRP A 38 -6.56 4.85 9.45
CA TRP A 38 -7.19 3.67 10.08
C TRP A 38 -7.36 2.47 9.12
N GLY A 39 -6.75 2.53 7.94
CA GLY A 39 -6.78 1.43 6.97
C GLY A 39 -8.10 1.31 6.19
N PRO A 40 -8.28 0.19 5.46
CA PRO A 40 -7.37 -0.96 5.39
C PRO A 40 -6.16 -0.72 4.49
N THR A 41 -6.05 0.42 3.79
CA THR A 41 -4.97 0.65 2.82
C THR A 41 -3.58 0.59 3.46
N GLY A 42 -2.75 -0.35 2.99
CA GLY A 42 -1.32 -0.44 3.27
C GLY A 42 -0.49 0.36 2.27
N PHE A 43 0.73 0.71 2.63
CA PHE A 43 1.71 1.29 1.72
C PHE A 43 3.11 0.72 1.96
N CYS A 44 3.93 0.75 0.92
CA CYS A 44 5.36 0.47 0.96
C CYS A 44 6.09 1.54 0.14
N LEU A 45 7.27 1.94 0.61
CA LEU A 45 8.16 2.89 -0.05
C LEU A 45 9.25 2.11 -0.77
N MET A 46 9.50 2.46 -2.02
CA MET A 46 10.55 1.88 -2.85
C MET A 46 11.50 2.99 -3.29
N ASP A 47 12.80 2.70 -3.27
CA ASP A 47 13.85 3.63 -3.69
C ASP A 47 14.12 3.60 -5.21
N ASN A 48 13.55 2.62 -5.92
CA ASN A 48 13.79 2.38 -7.33
C ASN A 48 12.47 2.04 -8.06
N PRO A 49 12.06 2.84 -9.05
CA PRO A 49 10.82 2.62 -9.81
C PRO A 49 10.76 1.27 -10.54
N ALA A 50 11.86 0.79 -11.12
CA ALA A 50 11.88 -0.49 -11.85
C ALA A 50 11.71 -1.67 -10.90
N LYS A 51 12.32 -1.62 -9.70
CA LYS A 51 12.07 -2.61 -8.64
C LYS A 51 10.63 -2.55 -8.15
N ALA A 52 10.05 -1.35 -8.06
CA ALA A 52 8.67 -1.16 -7.61
C ALA A 52 7.67 -1.80 -8.58
N GLU A 53 7.82 -1.62 -9.89
CA GLU A 53 6.96 -2.27 -10.89
C GLU A 53 7.11 -3.80 -10.87
N LEU A 54 8.35 -4.30 -10.83
CA LEU A 54 8.60 -5.74 -10.73
C LEU A 54 7.94 -6.32 -9.48
N LEU A 55 8.08 -5.65 -8.35
CA LEU A 55 7.52 -6.12 -7.08
C LEU A 55 5.99 -6.01 -7.07
N ARG A 56 5.40 -4.96 -7.66
CA ARG A 56 3.94 -4.85 -7.84
C ARG A 56 3.40 -6.07 -8.59
N SER A 57 4.00 -6.41 -9.74
CA SER A 57 3.56 -7.56 -10.53
C SER A 57 3.68 -8.88 -9.77
N LYS A 58 4.78 -9.07 -9.02
CA LYS A 58 4.96 -10.25 -8.16
C LYS A 58 3.93 -10.32 -7.04
N ALA A 59 3.60 -9.19 -6.41
CA ALA A 59 2.58 -9.13 -5.37
C ALA A 59 1.18 -9.44 -5.92
N GLU A 60 0.83 -8.88 -7.08
CA GLU A 60 -0.44 -9.20 -7.76
C GLU A 60 -0.58 -10.70 -8.03
N GLN A 61 0.50 -11.37 -8.45
CA GLN A 61 0.52 -12.82 -8.63
C GLN A 61 0.42 -13.58 -7.31
N ALA A 62 1.22 -13.19 -6.31
CA ALA A 62 1.27 -13.85 -5.00
C ALA A 62 -0.08 -13.79 -4.25
N PHE A 63 -0.83 -12.71 -4.47
CA PHE A 63 -2.13 -12.47 -3.82
C PHE A 63 -3.32 -12.61 -4.77
N ALA A 64 -3.16 -13.28 -5.92
CA ALA A 64 -4.21 -13.40 -6.95
C ALA A 64 -5.50 -14.08 -6.45
N ALA A 65 -5.42 -14.90 -5.40
CA ALA A 65 -6.58 -15.51 -4.75
C ALA A 65 -7.47 -14.49 -4.00
N HIS A 66 -7.00 -13.26 -3.77
CA HIS A 66 -7.70 -12.23 -3.01
C HIS A 66 -8.27 -11.15 -3.94
N SER A 67 -9.47 -11.40 -4.48
CA SER A 67 -10.15 -10.49 -5.42
C SER A 67 -10.43 -9.08 -4.90
N ARG A 68 -10.38 -8.87 -3.57
CA ARG A 68 -10.57 -7.57 -2.92
C ARG A 68 -9.26 -6.84 -2.58
N LEU A 69 -8.10 -7.42 -2.90
CA LEU A 69 -6.81 -6.78 -2.73
C LEU A 69 -6.33 -6.23 -4.07
N GLN A 70 -5.93 -4.97 -4.08
CA GLN A 70 -5.40 -4.29 -5.26
C GLN A 70 -4.08 -3.63 -4.92
N PHE A 71 -3.13 -3.66 -5.86
CA PHE A 71 -1.85 -2.99 -5.75
C PHE A 71 -1.80 -1.83 -6.74
N LEU A 72 -1.51 -0.63 -6.23
CA LEU A 72 -1.33 0.57 -7.03
C LEU A 72 0.09 1.06 -6.84
N LEU A 73 0.72 1.51 -7.94
CA LEU A 73 2.01 2.18 -7.89
C LEU A 73 1.83 3.65 -8.25
N GLY A 74 2.41 4.53 -7.46
CA GLY A 74 2.38 5.97 -7.69
C GLY A 74 3.56 6.66 -7.03
N THR A 75 3.88 7.86 -7.53
CA THR A 75 4.87 8.75 -6.93
C THR A 75 4.18 9.84 -6.11
N PRO A 76 4.86 10.46 -5.14
CA PRO A 76 4.34 11.62 -4.44
C PRO A 76 3.86 12.70 -5.43
N ARG A 77 2.59 13.10 -5.32
CA ARG A 77 2.04 14.18 -6.15
C ARG A 77 2.50 15.52 -5.58
N LYS A 78 3.40 16.21 -6.28
CA LYS A 78 3.96 17.51 -5.88
C LYS A 78 3.03 18.71 -6.15
N ARG A 79 1.73 18.47 -6.35
CA ARG A 79 0.71 19.51 -6.57
C ARG A 79 -0.62 19.10 -5.95
N GLY A 80 -1.44 20.08 -5.60
CA GLY A 80 -2.77 19.88 -5.04
C GLY A 80 -3.80 19.40 -6.08
N ALA A 81 -5.07 19.73 -5.86
CA ALA A 81 -6.15 19.40 -6.79
C ALA A 81 -5.99 20.13 -8.13
N ASP A 82 -6.31 19.45 -9.23
CA ASP A 82 -6.50 20.07 -10.54
C ASP A 82 -8.01 20.30 -10.71
N ILE A 83 -8.42 21.52 -11.05
CA ILE A 83 -9.84 21.90 -11.24
C ILE A 83 -10.04 22.25 -12.71
N SER A 84 -10.97 21.57 -13.39
CA SER A 84 -11.30 21.80 -14.80
C SER A 84 -12.82 21.94 -14.99
N MET A 85 -13.26 22.91 -15.79
CA MET A 85 -14.64 23.05 -16.24
C MET A 85 -14.78 22.52 -17.67
N ASN A 86 -15.68 21.55 -17.89
CA ASN A 86 -16.06 21.16 -19.24
C ASN A 86 -17.19 22.09 -19.71
N LEU A 87 -16.90 22.92 -20.72
CA LEU A 87 -17.95 23.66 -21.43
C LEU A 87 -18.61 22.70 -22.42
N VAL A 88 -19.93 22.61 -22.35
CA VAL A 88 -20.79 21.86 -23.29
C VAL A 88 -20.87 22.61 -24.62
#